data_AF-A0A2E0P934-F1
#
_entry.id   AF-A0A2E0P934-F1
#
_cell.length_a   1.000
_cell.length_b   1.000
_cell.length_c   1.000
_cell.angle_alpha   90.00
_cell.angle_beta   90.00
_cell.angle_gamma   90.00
#
_symmetry.space_group_name_H-M   'P 1'
#
loop_
_entity.id
_entity.type
_entity.pdbx_description
1 polymer ?
#
loop_
_entity_poly.entity_id
_entity_poly.type
_entity_poly.pdbx_seq_one_letter_code
_entity_poly.pdbx_strand_id
1 'polypeptide(L)'
;MSKAGTTPRRQSLIGDCAAAFVLLSRLPTGWHQFPADNPPNFTSALWAFPVVGLVIGSATGLTLSGAAALALPPLVAAALAIFVSLLLSGAMHEDGLADMADGFGGGHDVESKIRIMHDSRIGSYGVMALVLASLARAGLLIAASAQFAGMALVLIIALAHAASRFLPSLQLAIAPVSPHAKLASLTGHGGSLRMLAGLAIWALPLGFLFGWAAACSAALLCSVMAMGVAKLAQRQVGGLTGDVMGATIILGELLFLAGVIIIVELPLTNFEQGLFGA
;
A
#
# COMPACT_ATOMS: atom_id res chain seq x y z
N MET A 1 -27.25 25.54 -27.14
CA MET A 1 -27.67 25.60 -25.72
C MET A 1 -26.48 25.22 -24.86
N SER A 2 -25.94 26.20 -24.14
CA SER A 2 -24.75 26.08 -23.30
C SER A 2 -25.03 25.10 -22.14
N LYS A 3 -24.25 24.01 -22.02
CA LYS A 3 -24.26 23.19 -20.81
C LYS A 3 -23.68 24.05 -19.69
N ALA A 4 -24.55 24.55 -18.82
CA ALA A 4 -24.16 25.25 -17.61
C ALA A 4 -23.09 24.44 -16.89
N GLY A 5 -21.92 25.06 -16.65
CA GLY A 5 -20.85 24.48 -15.87
C GLY A 5 -21.31 24.30 -14.44
N THR A 6 -21.82 23.12 -14.13
CA THR A 6 -22.01 22.69 -12.74
C THR A 6 -20.62 22.49 -12.15
N THR A 7 -20.23 23.39 -11.25
CA THR A 7 -19.06 23.20 -10.40
C THR A 7 -19.19 21.84 -9.72
N PRO A 8 -18.19 20.93 -9.83
CA PRO A 8 -18.28 19.61 -9.25
C PRO A 8 -18.56 19.72 -7.75
N ARG A 9 -19.57 19.00 -7.28
CA ARG A 9 -20.01 19.05 -5.90
C ARG A 9 -18.90 18.45 -5.03
N ARG A 10 -18.51 19.16 -3.96
CA ARG A 10 -17.45 18.67 -3.07
C ARG A 10 -17.87 17.33 -2.46
N GLN A 11 -17.07 16.29 -2.69
CA GLN A 11 -17.29 14.96 -2.15
C GLN A 11 -17.28 14.97 -0.61
N SER A 12 -18.21 14.25 0.00
CA SER A 12 -18.30 14.11 1.46
C SER A 12 -17.19 13.18 1.99
N LEU A 13 -16.92 13.19 3.30
CA LEU A 13 -15.94 12.26 3.89
C LEU A 13 -16.35 10.78 3.72
N ILE A 14 -17.66 10.50 3.81
CA ILE A 14 -18.21 9.16 3.54
C ILE A 14 -17.99 8.80 2.06
N GLY A 15 -18.18 9.75 1.15
CA GLY A 15 -17.88 9.58 -0.27
C GLY A 15 -16.40 9.35 -0.54
N ASP A 16 -15.51 10.05 0.17
CA ASP A 16 -14.04 9.83 0.11
C ASP A 16 -13.68 8.40 0.52
N CYS A 17 -14.25 7.90 1.63
CA CYS A 17 -14.07 6.51 2.02
C CYS A 17 -14.62 5.57 0.95
N ALA A 18 -15.83 5.80 0.44
CA ALA A 18 -16.43 4.93 -0.58
C ALA A 18 -15.58 4.87 -1.86
N ALA A 19 -15.07 6.02 -2.31
CA ALA A 19 -14.18 6.11 -3.46
C ALA A 19 -12.88 5.33 -3.22
N ALA A 20 -12.31 5.42 -2.01
CA ALA A 20 -11.13 4.64 -1.65
C ALA A 20 -11.40 3.12 -1.69
N PHE A 21 -12.54 2.66 -1.15
CA PHE A 21 -12.92 1.24 -1.22
C PHE A 21 -13.21 0.77 -2.65
N VAL A 22 -13.86 1.59 -3.47
CA VAL A 22 -14.10 1.31 -4.90
C VAL A 22 -12.79 1.11 -5.66
N LEU A 23 -11.78 1.93 -5.35
CA LEU A 23 -10.49 1.85 -6.04
C LEU A 23 -9.61 0.72 -5.53
N LEU A 24 -9.47 0.58 -4.20
CA LEU A 24 -8.41 -0.24 -3.59
C LEU A 24 -8.90 -1.59 -3.04
N SER A 25 -10.17 -1.95 -3.25
CA SER A 25 -10.73 -3.20 -2.75
C SER A 25 -11.82 -3.78 -3.66
N ARG A 26 -12.18 -5.04 -3.41
CA ARG A 26 -13.34 -5.73 -3.99
C ARG A 26 -14.51 -5.83 -3.02
N LEU A 27 -14.45 -5.11 -1.90
CA LEU A 27 -15.54 -5.09 -0.94
C LEU A 27 -16.75 -4.33 -1.53
N PRO A 28 -17.99 -4.83 -1.32
CA PRO A 28 -19.18 -4.14 -1.81
C PRO A 28 -19.30 -2.73 -1.23
N THR A 29 -19.39 -1.72 -2.11
CA THR A 29 -19.54 -0.30 -1.75
C THR A 29 -20.97 0.21 -1.92
N GLY A 30 -21.96 -0.68 -1.87
CA GLY A 30 -23.39 -0.34 -2.05
C GLY A 30 -23.97 0.61 -0.98
N TRP A 31 -23.21 0.88 0.08
CA TRP A 31 -23.54 1.84 1.14
C TRP A 31 -23.36 3.32 0.72
N HIS A 32 -22.71 3.60 -0.42
CA HIS A 32 -22.65 4.94 -0.99
C HIS A 32 -22.73 4.89 -2.52
N GLN A 33 -23.71 5.59 -3.09
CA GLN A 33 -23.91 5.66 -4.54
C GLN A 33 -23.42 7.00 -5.07
N PHE A 34 -22.53 6.94 -6.07
CA PHE A 34 -22.09 8.13 -6.78
C PHE A 34 -23.10 8.48 -7.87
N PRO A 35 -23.65 9.71 -7.89
CA PRO A 35 -24.51 10.16 -8.98
C PRO A 35 -23.80 10.06 -10.33
N ALA A 36 -24.54 9.73 -11.39
CA ALA A 36 -23.98 9.58 -12.74
C ALA A 36 -23.33 10.87 -13.27
N ASP A 37 -23.81 12.02 -12.82
CA ASP A 37 -23.29 13.36 -13.13
C ASP A 37 -22.14 13.79 -12.21
N ASN A 38 -21.84 13.04 -11.16
CA ASN A 38 -20.77 13.33 -10.19
C ASN A 38 -20.02 12.05 -9.78
N PRO A 39 -19.15 11.51 -10.67
CA PRO A 39 -18.38 10.30 -10.40
C PRO A 39 -17.41 10.46 -9.22
N PRO A 40 -16.88 9.35 -8.67
CA PRO A 40 -15.96 9.40 -7.55
C PRO A 40 -14.72 10.25 -7.86
N ASN A 41 -14.40 11.17 -6.96
CA ASN A 41 -13.14 11.89 -6.96
C ASN A 41 -12.12 11.14 -6.10
N PHE A 42 -11.14 10.53 -6.77
CA PHE A 42 -10.13 9.73 -6.07
C PHE A 42 -9.01 10.58 -5.47
N THR A 43 -8.71 11.77 -6.03
CA THR A 43 -7.74 12.70 -5.42
C THR A 43 -8.21 13.16 -4.04
N SER A 44 -9.50 13.48 -3.91
CA SER A 44 -10.06 13.90 -2.63
C SER A 44 -10.05 12.75 -1.61
N ALA A 45 -10.13 11.50 -2.08
CA ALA A 45 -10.15 10.27 -1.30
C ALA A 45 -8.77 9.78 -0.81
N LEU A 46 -7.66 10.37 -1.26
CA LEU A 46 -6.30 9.92 -0.92
C LEU A 46 -6.06 9.74 0.59
N TRP A 47 -6.63 10.60 1.43
CA TRP A 47 -6.51 10.50 2.89
C TRP A 47 -7.17 9.25 3.48
N ALA A 48 -8.16 8.69 2.79
CA ALA A 48 -8.92 7.52 3.20
C ALA A 48 -8.31 6.20 2.71
N PHE A 49 -7.29 6.22 1.85
CA PHE A 49 -6.60 5.01 1.38
C PHE A 49 -6.03 4.16 2.53
N PRO A 50 -5.43 4.76 3.59
CA PRO A 50 -4.99 4.01 4.77
C PRO A 50 -6.14 3.29 5.49
N VAL A 51 -7.38 3.80 5.43
CA VAL A 51 -8.55 3.16 6.04
C VAL A 51 -8.84 1.82 5.36
N VAL A 52 -8.75 1.76 4.02
CA VAL A 52 -8.86 0.50 3.27
C VAL A 52 -7.75 -0.46 3.68
N GLY A 53 -6.55 0.07 3.90
CA GLY A 53 -5.42 -0.70 4.43
C GLY A 53 -5.68 -1.30 5.80
N LEU A 54 -6.21 -0.53 6.74
CA LEU A 54 -6.58 -1.03 8.06
C LEU A 54 -7.58 -2.17 7.96
N VAL A 55 -8.59 -2.07 7.10
CA VAL A 55 -9.59 -3.13 6.92
C VAL A 55 -8.98 -4.39 6.31
N ILE A 56 -8.27 -4.27 5.19
CA ILE A 56 -7.66 -5.42 4.52
C ILE A 56 -6.60 -6.06 5.42
N GLY A 57 -5.70 -5.26 6.01
CA GLY A 57 -4.65 -5.78 6.87
C GLY A 57 -5.18 -6.36 8.19
N SER A 58 -6.29 -5.86 8.74
CA SER A 58 -6.94 -6.51 9.88
C SER A 58 -7.47 -7.89 9.50
N ALA A 59 -8.12 -8.03 8.33
CA ALA A 59 -8.57 -9.33 7.85
C ALA A 59 -7.39 -10.30 7.60
N THR A 60 -6.31 -9.81 7.01
CA THR A 60 -5.04 -10.57 6.83
C THR A 60 -4.48 -11.02 8.18
N GLY A 61 -4.37 -10.11 9.14
CA GLY A 61 -3.82 -10.40 10.46
C GLY A 61 -4.70 -11.32 11.30
N LEU A 62 -6.02 -11.17 11.24
CA LEU A 62 -6.98 -12.08 11.88
C LEU A 62 -6.88 -13.49 11.28
N THR A 63 -6.75 -13.59 9.95
CA THR A 63 -6.56 -14.87 9.27
C THR A 63 -5.28 -15.54 9.73
N LEU A 64 -4.16 -14.81 9.77
CA LEU A 64 -2.88 -15.33 10.23
C LEU A 64 -2.94 -15.76 11.71
N SER A 65 -3.47 -14.90 12.58
CA SER A 65 -3.58 -15.19 14.02
C SER A 65 -4.51 -16.38 14.30
N GLY A 66 -5.62 -16.50 13.56
CA GLY A 66 -6.54 -17.63 13.68
C GLY A 66 -5.93 -18.93 13.16
N ALA A 67 -5.24 -18.88 12.01
CA ALA A 67 -4.53 -20.04 11.48
C ALA A 67 -3.41 -20.52 12.42
N ALA A 68 -2.70 -19.60 13.06
CA ALA A 68 -1.71 -19.92 14.09
C ALA A 68 -2.36 -20.54 15.34
N ALA A 69 -3.52 -20.04 15.79
CA ALA A 69 -4.27 -20.61 16.91
C ALA A 69 -4.79 -22.03 16.63
N LEU A 70 -5.04 -22.36 15.36
CA LEU A 70 -5.38 -23.72 14.90
C LEU A 70 -4.14 -24.61 14.68
N ALA A 71 -2.94 -24.13 15.04
CA ALA A 71 -1.67 -24.83 14.89
C ALA A 71 -1.38 -25.29 13.44
N LEU A 72 -1.84 -24.53 12.44
CA LEU A 72 -1.48 -24.80 11.05
C LEU A 72 0.02 -24.56 10.82
N PRO A 73 0.66 -25.27 9.86
CA PRO A 73 2.04 -25.00 9.50
C PRO A 73 2.25 -23.52 9.12
N PRO A 74 3.34 -22.85 9.56
CA PRO A 74 3.51 -21.41 9.39
C PRO A 74 3.38 -20.93 7.95
N LEU A 75 3.91 -21.70 7.00
CA LEU A 75 3.79 -21.40 5.57
C LEU A 75 2.35 -21.45 5.08
N VAL A 76 1.54 -22.40 5.56
CA VAL A 76 0.11 -22.50 5.23
C VAL A 76 -0.66 -21.33 5.83
N ALA A 77 -0.38 -20.97 7.08
CA ALA A 77 -1.01 -19.83 7.74
C ALA A 77 -0.70 -18.51 7.01
N ALA A 78 0.55 -18.29 6.61
CA ALA A 78 0.96 -17.13 5.82
C ALA A 78 0.33 -17.13 4.43
N ALA A 79 0.27 -18.28 3.74
CA ALA A 79 -0.38 -18.39 2.43
C ALA A 79 -1.88 -18.07 2.50
N LEU A 80 -2.59 -18.51 3.53
CA LEU A 80 -4.00 -18.17 3.76
C LEU A 80 -4.19 -16.66 4.00
N ALA A 81 -3.32 -16.05 4.81
CA ALA A 81 -3.36 -14.62 5.05
C ALA A 81 -3.12 -13.81 3.75
N ILE A 82 -2.14 -14.21 2.94
CA ILE A 82 -1.88 -13.63 1.62
C ILE A 82 -3.10 -13.80 0.71
N PHE A 83 -3.68 -14.99 0.66
CA PHE A 83 -4.87 -15.28 -0.13
C PHE A 83 -6.05 -14.36 0.23
N VAL A 84 -6.32 -14.15 1.52
CA VAL A 84 -7.37 -13.22 1.98
C VAL A 84 -7.06 -11.78 1.55
N SER A 85 -5.81 -11.33 1.69
CA SER A 85 -5.41 -9.99 1.21
C SER A 85 -5.67 -9.83 -0.28
N LEU A 86 -5.27 -10.81 -1.10
CA LEU A 86 -5.46 -10.80 -2.56
C LEU A 86 -6.94 -10.82 -2.95
N LEU A 87 -7.75 -11.62 -2.25
CA LEU A 87 -9.20 -11.70 -2.49
C LEU A 87 -9.87 -10.35 -2.20
N LEU A 88 -9.49 -9.70 -1.10
CA LEU A 88 -10.08 -8.43 -0.67
C LEU A 88 -9.57 -7.23 -1.50
N SER A 89 -8.32 -7.24 -1.96
CA SER A 89 -7.78 -6.21 -2.86
C SER A 89 -8.15 -6.43 -4.33
N GLY A 90 -8.51 -7.67 -4.69
CA GLY A 90 -8.67 -8.10 -6.08
C GLY A 90 -7.36 -8.22 -6.84
N ALA A 91 -6.23 -8.41 -6.14
CA ALA A 91 -4.87 -8.50 -6.67
C ALA A 91 -4.41 -7.31 -7.54
N MET A 92 -5.07 -6.15 -7.42
CA MET A 92 -4.81 -4.99 -8.29
C MET A 92 -3.40 -4.40 -8.08
N HIS A 93 -2.87 -4.45 -6.87
CA HIS A 93 -1.52 -3.93 -6.59
C HIS A 93 -0.43 -4.89 -7.06
N GLU A 94 -0.70 -6.19 -6.97
CA GLU A 94 0.15 -7.25 -7.50
C GLU A 94 0.24 -7.17 -9.02
N ASP A 95 -0.88 -6.97 -9.70
CA ASP A 95 -0.92 -6.69 -11.15
C ASP A 95 -0.04 -5.48 -11.50
N GLY A 96 -0.21 -4.37 -10.76
CA GLY A 96 0.63 -3.18 -10.95
C GLY A 96 2.13 -3.42 -10.72
N LEU A 97 2.51 -4.30 -9.79
CA LEU A 97 3.90 -4.71 -9.61
C LEU A 97 4.41 -5.51 -10.81
N ALA A 98 3.61 -6.43 -11.32
CA ALA A 98 3.96 -7.24 -12.49
C ALA A 98 4.13 -6.36 -13.73
N ASP A 99 3.15 -5.51 -14.01
CA ASP A 99 3.16 -4.58 -15.16
C ASP A 99 4.34 -3.62 -15.08
N MET A 100 4.60 -3.02 -13.91
CA MET A 100 5.77 -2.16 -13.72
C MET A 100 7.07 -2.92 -14.00
N ALA A 101 7.21 -4.16 -13.53
CA ALA A 101 8.41 -4.96 -13.74
C ALA A 101 8.60 -5.35 -15.21
N ASP A 102 7.54 -5.81 -15.88
CA ASP A 102 7.58 -6.17 -17.31
C ASP A 102 7.80 -4.94 -18.20
N GLY A 103 7.09 -3.86 -17.92
CA GLY A 103 7.29 -2.59 -18.59
C GLY A 103 8.73 -2.13 -18.46
N PHE A 104 9.23 -1.95 -17.24
CA PHE A 104 10.53 -1.33 -17.01
C PHE A 104 11.71 -2.25 -17.38
N GLY A 105 11.53 -3.56 -17.25
CA GLY A 105 12.55 -4.56 -17.58
C GLY A 105 12.58 -4.96 -19.05
N GLY A 106 11.41 -5.03 -19.71
CA GLY A 106 11.27 -5.52 -21.09
C GLY A 106 11.24 -4.43 -22.17
N GLY A 107 10.86 -3.19 -21.81
CA GLY A 107 10.77 -2.09 -22.78
C GLY A 107 12.09 -1.33 -22.94
N HIS A 108 12.39 -0.91 -24.18
CA HIS A 108 13.62 -0.19 -24.53
C HIS A 108 13.43 1.33 -24.46
N ASP A 109 12.33 1.81 -25.04
CA ASP A 109 11.89 3.21 -25.02
C ASP A 109 10.58 3.38 -24.23
N VAL A 110 10.19 4.62 -23.93
CA VAL A 110 8.98 4.95 -23.15
C VAL A 110 7.72 4.34 -23.75
N GLU A 111 7.58 4.37 -25.09
CA GLU A 111 6.39 3.88 -25.77
C GLU A 111 6.26 2.35 -25.64
N SER A 112 7.37 1.63 -25.80
CA SER A 112 7.44 0.18 -25.62
C SER A 112 7.16 -0.25 -24.18
N LYS A 113 7.66 0.49 -23.19
CA LYS A 113 7.40 0.23 -21.76
C LYS A 113 5.91 0.37 -21.46
N ILE A 114 5.29 1.48 -21.89
CA ILE A 114 3.86 1.73 -21.72
C ILE A 114 3.01 0.69 -22.46
N ARG A 115 3.42 0.28 -23.66
CA ARG A 115 2.73 -0.76 -24.42
C ARG A 115 2.76 -2.10 -23.70
N ILE A 116 3.90 -2.48 -23.13
CA ILE A 116 4.04 -3.71 -22.34
C ILE A 116 3.19 -3.63 -21.06
N MET A 117 3.21 -2.52 -20.34
CA MET A 117 2.38 -2.32 -19.13
C MET A 117 0.87 -2.40 -19.40
N HIS A 118 0.44 -2.16 -20.64
CA HIS A 118 -0.98 -2.27 -21.02
C HIS A 118 -1.31 -3.60 -21.72
N ASP A 119 -0.33 -4.49 -21.88
CA ASP A 119 -0.55 -5.83 -22.42
C ASP A 119 -1.04 -6.75 -21.30
N SER A 120 -2.16 -7.44 -21.53
CA SER A 120 -2.72 -8.37 -20.54
C SER A 120 -1.86 -9.63 -20.31
N ARG A 121 -0.83 -9.86 -21.13
CA ARG A 121 0.06 -11.02 -21.00
C ARG A 121 1.20 -10.69 -20.05
N ILE A 122 1.36 -11.54 -19.04
CA ILE A 122 2.49 -11.44 -18.11
C ILE A 122 3.80 -11.87 -18.77
N GLY A 123 4.87 -11.12 -18.53
CA GLY A 123 6.24 -11.40 -18.94
C GLY A 123 7.09 -12.02 -17.82
N SER A 124 8.35 -12.34 -18.13
CA SER A 124 9.25 -12.98 -17.18
C SER A 124 9.63 -12.07 -16.00
N TYR A 125 9.69 -10.75 -16.21
CA TYR A 125 10.02 -9.81 -15.13
C TYR A 125 8.86 -9.70 -14.15
N GLY A 126 7.63 -9.64 -14.64
CA GLY A 126 6.41 -9.62 -13.83
C GLY A 126 6.27 -10.91 -13.02
N VAL A 127 6.47 -12.08 -13.65
CA VAL A 127 6.48 -13.37 -12.94
C VAL A 127 7.51 -13.36 -11.81
N MET A 128 8.75 -12.96 -12.08
CA MET A 128 9.79 -12.94 -11.06
C MET A 128 9.49 -11.94 -9.94
N ALA A 129 8.93 -10.77 -10.27
CA ALA A 129 8.53 -9.78 -9.26
C ALA A 129 7.44 -10.33 -8.34
N LEU A 130 6.41 -10.97 -8.89
CA LEU A 130 5.33 -11.59 -8.11
C LEU A 130 5.83 -12.73 -7.21
N VAL A 131 6.70 -13.59 -7.74
CA VAL A 131 7.30 -14.71 -6.97
C VAL A 131 8.11 -14.16 -5.80
N LEU A 132 9.04 -13.21 -6.06
CA LEU A 132 9.89 -12.65 -5.02
C LEU A 132 9.07 -11.86 -3.98
N ALA A 133 8.09 -11.08 -4.41
CA ALA A 133 7.22 -10.35 -3.50
C ALA A 133 6.36 -11.28 -2.63
N SER A 134 5.83 -12.37 -3.21
CA SER A 134 5.02 -13.35 -2.48
C SER A 134 5.86 -14.13 -1.47
N LEU A 135 7.08 -14.54 -1.85
CA LEU A 135 8.02 -15.20 -0.95
C LEU A 135 8.45 -14.28 0.20
N ALA A 136 8.79 -13.03 -0.11
CA ALA A 136 9.13 -12.02 0.90
C ALA A 136 7.95 -11.78 1.86
N ARG A 137 6.73 -11.64 1.33
CA ARG A 137 5.51 -11.45 2.13
C ARG A 137 5.27 -12.65 3.05
N ALA A 138 5.38 -13.87 2.52
CA ALA A 138 5.21 -15.08 3.33
C ALA A 138 6.25 -15.16 4.46
N GLY A 139 7.52 -14.92 4.14
CA GLY A 139 8.60 -14.91 5.13
C GLY A 139 8.39 -13.85 6.21
N LEU A 140 8.00 -12.63 5.84
CA LEU A 140 7.73 -11.54 6.78
C LEU A 140 6.51 -11.79 7.65
N LEU A 141 5.44 -12.41 7.12
CA LEU A 141 4.28 -12.79 7.92
C LEU A 141 4.62 -13.91 8.92
N ILE A 142 5.42 -14.89 8.50
CA ILE A 142 5.92 -15.93 9.41
C ILE A 142 6.77 -15.29 10.53
N ALA A 143 7.71 -14.43 10.18
CA ALA A 143 8.55 -13.72 11.14
C ALA A 143 7.70 -12.85 12.09
N ALA A 144 6.73 -12.09 11.56
CA ALA A 144 5.80 -11.32 12.37
C ALA A 144 5.00 -12.20 13.34
N SER A 145 4.53 -13.37 12.91
CA SER A 145 3.79 -14.31 13.77
C SER A 145 4.65 -14.98 14.84
N ALA A 146 5.97 -15.03 14.66
CA ALA A 146 6.90 -15.50 15.67
C ALA A 146 7.21 -14.42 16.73
N GLN A 147 7.19 -13.15 16.33
CA GLN A 147 7.51 -12.01 17.20
C GLN A 147 6.28 -11.42 17.91
N PHE A 148 5.13 -11.42 17.25
CA PHE A 148 3.88 -10.85 17.74
C PHE A 148 2.78 -11.91 17.79
N ALA A 149 1.90 -11.80 18.78
CA ALA A 149 0.77 -12.71 18.95
C ALA A 149 -0.55 -11.96 19.20
N GLY A 150 -1.66 -12.65 18.95
CA GLY A 150 -3.01 -12.13 19.20
C GLY A 150 -3.25 -10.77 18.54
N MET A 151 -3.81 -9.83 19.29
CA MET A 151 -4.17 -8.51 18.75
C MET A 151 -2.96 -7.69 18.29
N ALA A 152 -1.77 -7.87 18.89
CA ALA A 152 -0.57 -7.16 18.46
C ALA A 152 -0.17 -7.54 17.03
N LEU A 153 -0.27 -8.83 16.68
CA LEU A 153 -0.03 -9.33 15.33
C LEU A 153 -1.03 -8.75 14.32
N VAL A 154 -2.32 -8.72 14.70
CA VAL A 154 -3.37 -8.14 13.85
C VAL A 154 -3.09 -6.66 13.59
N LEU A 155 -2.79 -5.91 14.64
CA LEU A 155 -2.56 -4.47 14.56
C LEU A 155 -1.33 -4.15 13.73
N ILE A 156 -0.21 -4.87 13.89
CA ILE A 156 0.99 -4.53 13.12
C ILE A 156 0.82 -4.79 11.63
N ILE A 157 0.11 -5.86 11.26
CA ILE A 157 -0.23 -6.14 9.86
C ILE A 157 -1.22 -5.09 9.34
N ALA A 158 -2.25 -4.73 10.10
CA ALA A 158 -3.20 -3.66 9.73
C ALA A 158 -2.48 -2.34 9.46
N LEU A 159 -1.52 -1.97 10.30
CA LEU A 159 -0.74 -0.74 10.16
C LEU A 159 0.21 -0.79 8.95
N ALA A 160 0.80 -1.95 8.63
CA ALA A 160 1.60 -2.12 7.42
C ALA A 160 0.78 -1.91 6.14
N HIS A 161 -0.42 -2.49 6.11
CA HIS A 161 -1.35 -2.30 5.00
C HIS A 161 -1.84 -0.85 4.89
N ALA A 162 -2.03 -0.15 6.01
CA ALA A 162 -2.44 1.25 6.05
C ALA A 162 -1.33 2.20 5.60
N ALA A 163 -0.12 2.01 6.11
CA ALA A 163 1.05 2.83 5.78
C ALA A 163 1.42 2.71 4.30
N SER A 164 1.42 1.50 3.74
CA SER A 164 1.71 1.28 2.31
C SER A 164 0.72 1.99 1.38
N ARG A 165 -0.57 1.99 1.72
CA ARG A 165 -1.63 2.67 0.96
C ARG A 165 -1.62 4.20 1.11
N PHE A 166 -0.87 4.73 2.08
CA PHE A 166 -0.58 6.17 2.16
C PHE A 166 0.46 6.61 1.11
N LEU A 167 1.38 5.73 0.71
CA LEU A 167 2.53 6.09 -0.14
C LEU A 167 2.16 6.70 -1.50
N PRO A 168 1.12 6.25 -2.23
CA PRO A 168 0.67 6.91 -3.44
C PRO A 168 0.35 8.41 -3.23
N SER A 169 -0.21 8.77 -2.07
CA SER A 169 -0.51 10.18 -1.76
C SER A 169 0.75 11.02 -1.56
N LEU A 170 1.82 10.43 -1.01
CA LEU A 170 3.12 11.06 -0.90
C LEU A 170 3.78 11.21 -2.28
N GLN A 171 3.72 10.18 -3.12
CA GLN A 171 4.30 10.21 -4.47
C GLN A 171 3.62 11.28 -5.34
N LEU A 172 2.30 11.35 -5.34
CA LEU A 172 1.53 12.36 -6.07
C LEU A 172 1.80 13.80 -5.60
N ALA A 173 2.34 13.98 -4.39
CA ALA A 173 2.74 15.29 -3.86
C ALA A 173 4.09 15.78 -4.41
N ILE A 174 4.93 14.89 -4.96
CA ILE A 174 6.32 15.18 -5.32
C ILE A 174 6.71 14.80 -6.75
N ALA A 175 5.91 13.98 -7.43
CA ALA A 175 6.19 13.48 -8.76
C ALA A 175 5.00 13.70 -9.70
N PRO A 176 5.26 14.01 -10.98
CA PRO A 176 4.20 14.21 -11.96
C PRO A 176 3.53 12.88 -12.31
N VAL A 177 2.27 12.95 -12.70
CA VAL A 177 1.55 11.84 -13.34
C VAL A 177 2.07 11.66 -14.76
N SER A 178 2.29 10.40 -15.18
CA SER A 178 2.71 10.12 -16.55
C SER A 178 1.63 10.57 -17.54
N PRO A 179 1.99 11.21 -18.67
CA PRO A 179 1.05 11.54 -19.74
C PRO A 179 0.31 10.32 -20.32
N HIS A 180 0.86 9.12 -20.12
CA HIS A 180 0.33 7.87 -20.64
C HIS A 180 -0.50 7.08 -19.60
N ALA A 181 -0.67 7.63 -18.40
CA ALA A 181 -1.39 6.95 -17.33
C ALA A 181 -2.90 6.91 -17.57
N LYS A 182 -3.50 5.73 -17.45
CA LYS A 182 -4.96 5.56 -17.34
C LYS A 182 -5.40 5.71 -15.88
N LEU A 183 -5.09 6.85 -15.27
CA LEU A 183 -5.50 7.11 -13.88
C LEU A 183 -6.95 7.57 -13.83
N ALA A 184 -7.74 6.96 -12.95
CA ALA A 184 -9.11 7.35 -12.66
C ALA A 184 -9.12 8.72 -11.95
N SER A 185 -8.87 9.82 -12.66
CA SER A 185 -8.88 11.20 -12.15
C SER A 185 -7.93 11.52 -10.97
N LEU A 186 -7.00 10.62 -10.63
CA LEU A 186 -5.97 10.85 -9.61
C LEU A 186 -4.94 11.86 -10.11
N THR A 187 -5.24 13.14 -9.91
CA THR A 187 -4.38 14.25 -10.27
C THR A 187 -4.11 15.12 -9.05
N GLY A 188 -2.84 15.37 -8.74
CA GLY A 188 -2.40 16.28 -7.68
C GLY A 188 -2.58 15.73 -6.26
N HIS A 189 -2.58 16.65 -5.29
CA HIS A 189 -2.54 16.35 -3.86
C HIS A 189 -3.81 16.84 -3.16
N GLY A 190 -4.44 15.98 -2.36
CA GLY A 190 -5.74 16.22 -1.70
C GLY A 190 -5.76 17.31 -0.61
N GLY A 191 -4.73 18.15 -0.51
CA GLY A 191 -4.57 19.20 0.51
C GLY A 191 -3.81 18.74 1.76
N SER A 192 -3.03 19.65 2.36
CA SER A 192 -2.10 19.36 3.46
C SER A 192 -2.79 18.75 4.68
N LEU A 193 -3.94 19.28 5.10
CA LEU A 193 -4.68 18.76 6.26
C LEU A 193 -5.16 17.32 6.04
N ARG A 194 -5.58 16.99 4.81
CA ARG A 194 -6.02 15.63 4.45
C ARG A 194 -4.82 14.67 4.38
N MET A 195 -3.67 15.12 3.90
CA MET A 195 -2.44 14.33 3.96
C MET A 195 -2.01 14.06 5.41
N LEU A 196 -2.08 15.06 6.28
CA LEU A 196 -1.80 14.89 7.71
C LEU A 196 -2.77 13.92 8.37
N ALA A 197 -4.06 13.99 8.03
CA ALA A 197 -5.05 13.03 8.51
C ALA A 197 -4.71 11.60 8.05
N GLY A 198 -4.39 11.41 6.76
CA GLY A 198 -3.98 10.12 6.22
C GLY A 198 -2.73 9.54 6.91
N LEU A 199 -1.73 10.38 7.18
CA LEU A 199 -0.53 10.02 7.92
C LEU A 199 -0.86 9.59 9.35
N ALA A 200 -1.71 10.36 10.04
CA ALA A 200 -2.08 10.13 11.42
C ALA A 200 -2.81 8.79 11.64
N ILE A 201 -3.57 8.31 10.64
CA ILE A 201 -4.34 7.05 10.71
C ILE A 201 -3.44 5.85 11.03
N TRP A 202 -2.20 5.82 10.54
CA TRP A 202 -1.30 4.70 10.77
C TRP A 202 -0.11 5.07 11.67
N ALA A 203 0.41 6.30 11.58
CA ALA A 203 1.61 6.70 12.32
C ALA A 203 1.35 6.86 13.83
N LEU A 204 0.18 7.40 14.23
CA LEU A 204 -0.13 7.58 15.66
C LEU A 204 -0.31 6.23 16.37
N PRO A 205 -1.15 5.29 15.88
CA PRO A 205 -1.28 3.99 16.55
C PRO A 205 0.05 3.24 16.59
N LEU A 206 0.85 3.29 15.51
CA LEU A 206 2.17 2.68 15.49
C LEU A 206 3.10 3.26 16.57
N GLY A 207 3.15 4.59 16.69
CA GLY A 207 3.95 5.28 17.69
C GLY A 207 3.54 4.98 19.12
N PHE A 208 2.23 4.96 19.41
CA PHE A 208 1.71 4.69 20.75
C PHE A 208 1.81 3.23 21.18
N LEU A 209 1.64 2.28 20.24
CA LEU A 209 1.60 0.85 20.55
C LEU A 209 2.96 0.15 20.44
N PHE A 210 3.80 0.60 19.50
CA PHE A 210 5.07 -0.05 19.17
C PHE A 210 6.29 0.88 19.29
N GLY A 211 6.07 2.15 19.67
CA GLY A 211 7.11 3.15 19.93
C GLY A 211 7.39 4.09 18.76
N TRP A 212 7.68 5.36 19.09
CA TRP A 212 7.95 6.41 18.10
C TRP A 212 9.19 6.15 17.25
N ALA A 213 10.20 5.44 17.78
CA ALA A 213 11.37 5.05 17.01
C ALA A 213 10.99 4.13 15.84
N ALA A 214 10.15 3.11 16.09
CA ALA A 214 9.63 2.22 15.05
C ALA A 214 8.76 2.99 14.04
N ALA A 215 7.94 3.94 14.51
CA ALA A 215 7.10 4.73 13.61
C ALA A 215 7.92 5.64 12.68
N CYS A 216 8.88 6.40 13.23
CA CYS A 216 9.70 7.32 12.45
C CYS A 216 10.61 6.61 11.45
N SER A 217 11.19 5.48 11.84
CA SER A 217 12.05 4.68 10.97
C SER A 217 11.29 3.99 9.84
N ALA A 218 10.12 3.38 10.14
CA ALA A 218 9.25 2.80 9.12
C ALA A 218 8.76 3.88 8.14
N ALA A 219 8.37 5.06 8.65
CA ALA A 219 7.98 6.21 7.84
C ALA A 219 9.11 6.65 6.90
N LEU A 220 10.33 6.78 7.43
CA LEU A 220 11.51 7.18 6.67
C LEU A 220 11.83 6.16 5.57
N LEU A 221 11.91 4.87 5.92
CA LEU A 221 12.24 3.80 4.99
C LEU A 221 11.24 3.73 3.83
N CYS A 222 9.94 3.74 4.15
CA CYS A 222 8.89 3.70 3.14
C CYS A 222 8.88 4.96 2.27
N SER A 223 9.14 6.13 2.85
CA SER A 223 9.22 7.40 2.10
C SER A 223 10.40 7.39 1.13
N VAL A 224 11.58 6.94 1.57
CA VAL A 224 12.78 6.83 0.73
C VAL A 224 12.52 5.87 -0.44
N MET A 225 11.93 4.71 -0.19
CA MET A 225 11.56 3.78 -1.25
C MET A 225 10.55 4.40 -2.22
N ALA A 226 9.47 5.00 -1.71
CA ALA A 226 8.43 5.60 -2.55
C ALA A 226 8.99 6.71 -3.45
N MET A 227 9.91 7.54 -2.94
CA MET A 227 10.64 8.55 -3.72
C MET A 227 11.55 7.91 -4.78
N GLY A 228 12.25 6.82 -4.44
CA GLY A 228 13.08 6.07 -5.37
C GLY A 228 12.27 5.50 -6.54
N VAL A 229 11.12 4.87 -6.24
CA VAL A 229 10.19 4.35 -7.25
C VAL A 229 9.61 5.47 -8.11
N ALA A 230 9.21 6.60 -7.52
CA ALA A 230 8.69 7.75 -8.26
C ALA A 230 9.74 8.33 -9.23
N LYS A 231 11.00 8.46 -8.79
CA LYS A 231 12.11 8.91 -9.63
C LYS A 231 12.42 7.92 -10.75
N LEU A 232 12.34 6.63 -10.46
CA LEU A 232 12.49 5.58 -11.48
C LEU A 232 11.37 5.69 -12.52
N ALA A 233 10.12 5.82 -12.09
CA ALA A 233 8.97 5.96 -12.99
C ALA A 233 9.05 7.23 -13.85
N GLN A 234 9.51 8.35 -13.29
CA GLN A 234 9.75 9.57 -14.05
C GLN A 234 10.77 9.35 -15.18
N ARG A 235 11.81 8.57 -14.94
CA ARG A 235 12.83 8.23 -15.95
C ARG A 235 12.34 7.20 -16.98
N GLN A 236 11.52 6.25 -16.55
CA GLN A 236 11.12 5.10 -17.36
C GLN A 236 9.91 5.39 -18.24
N VAL A 237 8.91 6.10 -17.71
CA VAL A 237 7.61 6.32 -18.35
C VAL A 237 7.09 7.75 -18.19
N GLY A 238 7.96 8.69 -17.81
CA GLY A 238 7.63 10.12 -17.72
C GLY A 238 6.79 10.52 -16.51
N GLY A 239 6.53 9.62 -15.56
CA GLY A 239 5.82 9.95 -14.32
C GLY A 239 5.16 8.74 -13.67
N LEU A 240 4.25 8.99 -12.72
CA LEU A 240 3.49 7.96 -12.01
C LEU A 240 2.35 7.41 -12.88
N THR A 241 2.17 6.09 -12.88
CA THR A 241 0.98 5.37 -13.39
C THR A 241 0.24 4.70 -12.23
N GLY A 242 -0.95 4.14 -12.49
CA GLY A 242 -1.66 3.30 -11.52
C GLY A 242 -0.80 2.12 -11.07
N ASP A 243 -0.15 1.46 -12.02
CA ASP A 243 0.67 0.26 -11.80
C ASP A 243 1.89 0.56 -10.92
N VAL A 244 2.58 1.68 -11.18
CA VAL A 244 3.71 2.13 -10.35
C VAL A 244 3.28 2.43 -8.91
N MET A 245 2.10 3.02 -8.72
CA MET A 245 1.56 3.25 -7.38
C MET A 245 1.14 1.94 -6.71
N GLY A 246 0.56 1.00 -7.47
CA GLY A 246 0.27 -0.36 -7.00
C GLY A 246 1.53 -1.10 -6.54
N ALA A 247 2.58 -1.07 -7.36
CA ALA A 247 3.89 -1.61 -7.03
C ALA A 247 4.47 -0.98 -5.75
N THR A 248 4.32 0.34 -5.60
CA THR A 248 4.76 1.06 -4.40
C THR A 248 4.02 0.58 -3.15
N ILE A 249 2.72 0.26 -3.25
CA ILE A 249 1.95 -0.30 -2.13
C ILE A 249 2.54 -1.67 -1.73
N ILE A 250 2.81 -2.56 -2.68
CA ILE A 250 3.40 -3.88 -2.38
C ILE A 250 4.77 -3.73 -1.70
N LEU A 251 5.66 -2.95 -2.31
CA LEU A 251 7.01 -2.72 -1.77
C LEU A 251 6.97 -2.03 -0.41
N GLY A 252 6.04 -1.10 -0.21
CA GLY A 252 5.83 -0.40 1.05
C GLY A 252 5.38 -1.31 2.16
N GLU A 253 4.47 -2.26 1.87
CA GLU A 253 4.01 -3.25 2.84
C GLU A 253 5.15 -4.16 3.31
N LEU A 254 5.95 -4.65 2.35
CA LEU A 254 7.14 -5.47 2.64
C LEU A 254 8.17 -4.72 3.48
N LEU A 255 8.53 -3.49 3.07
CA LEU A 255 9.53 -2.69 3.77
C LEU A 255 9.05 -2.24 5.15
N PHE A 256 7.76 -1.92 5.29
CA PHE A 256 7.20 -1.56 6.59
C PHE A 256 7.31 -2.74 7.56
N LEU A 257 6.83 -3.93 7.17
CA LEU A 257 6.91 -5.13 8.02
C LEU A 257 8.36 -5.48 8.36
N ALA A 258 9.24 -5.50 7.36
CA ALA A 258 10.66 -5.77 7.58
C ALA A 258 11.29 -4.75 8.54
N GLY A 259 11.03 -3.45 8.34
CA GLY A 259 11.56 -2.39 9.18
C GLY A 259 11.08 -2.49 10.63
N VAL A 260 9.79 -2.76 10.86
CA VAL A 260 9.29 -2.93 12.23
C VAL A 260 9.87 -4.17 12.89
N ILE A 261 9.92 -5.31 12.19
CA ILE A 261 10.48 -6.56 12.75
C ILE A 261 11.93 -6.34 13.19
N ILE A 262 12.77 -5.78 12.31
CA ILE A 262 14.18 -5.51 12.60
C ILE A 262 14.34 -4.57 13.80
N ILE A 263 13.52 -3.52 13.88
CA ILE A 263 13.69 -2.49 14.92
C ILE A 263 13.17 -2.97 16.27
N VAL A 264 12.11 -3.79 16.27
CA VAL A 264 11.60 -4.44 17.49
C VAL A 264 12.50 -5.60 17.92
N GLU A 265 13.25 -6.24 17.01
CA GLU A 265 14.33 -7.20 17.33
C GLU A 265 15.63 -6.52 17.82
N LEU A 266 15.82 -5.25 17.50
CA LEU A 266 16.96 -4.42 17.94
C LEU A 266 16.64 -3.55 19.18
N PRO A 267 15.87 -3.98 20.20
CA PRO A 267 15.49 -3.05 21.23
C PRO A 267 16.76 -2.55 21.92
N LEU A 268 16.80 -1.22 22.06
CA LEU A 268 17.69 -0.43 22.89
C LEU A 268 17.77 -0.94 24.35
N THR A 269 16.99 -1.95 24.74
CA THR A 269 17.17 -2.73 25.97
C THR A 269 18.50 -3.51 25.98
N ASN A 270 19.01 -3.94 24.83
CA ASN A 270 20.34 -4.54 24.75
C ASN A 270 21.47 -3.50 24.91
N PHE A 271 21.18 -2.22 24.63
CA PHE A 271 22.12 -1.13 24.89
C PHE A 271 22.16 -0.74 26.37
N GLU A 272 21.02 -0.78 27.08
CA GLU A 272 21.01 -0.53 28.53
C GLU A 272 21.57 -1.70 29.36
N GLN A 273 21.34 -2.95 28.93
CA GLN A 273 21.92 -4.12 29.61
C GLN A 273 23.43 -4.29 29.37
N GLY A 274 23.98 -3.70 28.30
CA GLY A 274 25.42 -3.77 27.99
C GLY A 274 26.29 -2.71 28.66
N LEU A 275 25.70 -1.62 29.19
CA LEU A 275 26.49 -0.51 29.76
C LEU A 275 26.60 -0.53 31.30
N PHE A 276 25.72 -1.28 31.98
CA PHE A 276 25.72 -1.40 33.45
C PHE A 276 25.75 -2.86 33.95
N GLY A 277 25.99 -3.81 33.06
CA GLY A 277 26.16 -5.23 33.39
C GLY A 277 27.63 -5.67 33.38
N ALA A 278 28.43 -5.16 34.32
CA ALA A 278 29.75 -5.70 34.69
C ALA A 278 30.02 -5.41 36.17
#